data_AF-A0A351RT70-F1
#
_entry.id   AF-A0A351RT70-F1
#
_cell.length_a   1.000
_cell.length_b   1.000
_cell.length_c   1.000
_cell.angle_alpha   90.00
_cell.angle_beta   90.00
_cell.angle_gamma   90.00
#
_symmetry.space_group_name_H-M   'P 1'
#
loop_
_entity.id
_entity.type
_entity.pdbx_description
1 polymer ?
#
loop_
_entity_poly.entity_id
_entity_poly.type
_entity_poly.pdbx_seq_one_letter_code
_entity_poly.pdbx_strand_id
1 'polypeptide(L)'
;MRKGCQLKKEDLNTEKAEKRYINGIQIYTDKIEIKNILIFLLSVSSVVYVLFFVVLLSGCQSEDKKVDSSEKIKAEHEKEIVRLKDLLKEDPTRWKERHKLGVAYMTMGKNEEAAQEFLEVMSIKPDDIDNLQSLGMAYYKVGKKHRAHFYWRSALEIEPENKFIWDMLKMIEKEKGTGDVSMDIEKWAKHYKEGQKFYKEKEYEKAAKEFELAVKYNSTDSRTYFSIGAVYRAIDKIDEAISAWQNALKFKPDDLMVMKLISLAKEKKERDAAMLKAKEAVEKNPNDWKAHSSLASLYISDKHGRFIDEAETEYKETIRLNSQDTNAYRQLAEISFYKGQYKDGIGYLERAAKYLSKEDVIYKKINNIKLYLKLHQKGREVWNKEGIKKYDEMVFVDRFYIDKYEVTNAQYKKFLDGNLNLPLPPHWKKGVYDEGKDNYPVVNVDWYMAAMYCKSISKRLPTKEEWDKAARGNEGFEYPWGKIFKSELLNSDEAGFERLTPAGSFEAGKSPYGIYDMAGNVKEWTDSEYEKKVGEAELPFHGGSYKILRGGSFRSNAEEVKVANIKYSPPTYRDIDVGFRCAKSKQ
;
A
#
# COMPACT_ATOMS: atom_id res chain seq x y z
N MET A 1 15.45 -44.42 -17.69
CA MET A 1 16.65 -44.56 -16.84
C MET A 1 17.79 -43.75 -17.47
N ARG A 2 18.57 -43.06 -16.64
CA ARG A 2 19.65 -42.12 -17.00
C ARG A 2 20.96 -42.82 -17.40
N LYS A 3 21.77 -42.11 -18.22
CA LYS A 3 23.24 -42.21 -18.49
C LYS A 3 23.69 -43.43 -19.30
N GLY A 4 24.72 -43.39 -20.17
CA GLY A 4 25.70 -42.40 -20.64
C GLY A 4 26.10 -42.81 -22.08
N CYS A 5 26.96 -42.17 -22.86
CA CYS A 5 28.16 -41.41 -22.59
C CYS A 5 28.44 -40.47 -23.77
N GLN A 6 29.15 -39.37 -23.47
CA GLN A 6 29.81 -38.48 -24.43
C GLN A 6 30.82 -39.25 -25.30
N LEU A 7 31.02 -38.81 -26.55
CA LEU A 7 32.34 -38.54 -27.13
C LEU A 7 32.18 -37.76 -28.45
N LYS A 8 33.21 -36.95 -28.74
CA LYS A 8 33.25 -35.86 -29.72
C LYS A 8 33.40 -36.34 -31.18
N LYS A 9 32.96 -35.45 -32.09
CA LYS A 9 33.48 -35.15 -33.44
C LYS A 9 34.77 -35.89 -33.85
N GLU A 10 34.74 -36.64 -34.94
CA GLU A 10 35.38 -36.33 -36.24
C GLU A 10 35.30 -37.54 -37.22
N ASP A 11 35.24 -37.20 -38.51
CA ASP A 11 35.38 -38.01 -39.74
C ASP A 11 34.27 -39.02 -40.12
N LEU A 12 33.38 -38.66 -41.07
CA LEU A 12 33.53 -38.82 -42.52
C LEU A 12 33.71 -40.29 -42.96
N ASN A 13 32.62 -40.94 -43.41
CA ASN A 13 32.53 -41.32 -44.83
C ASN A 13 31.13 -41.80 -45.24
N THR A 14 30.66 -41.18 -46.31
CA THR A 14 29.49 -41.45 -47.15
C THR A 14 29.54 -42.84 -47.79
N GLU A 15 28.40 -43.54 -47.84
CA GLU A 15 27.95 -44.55 -48.84
C GLU A 15 27.07 -45.69 -48.27
N LYS A 16 26.93 -45.85 -46.95
CA LYS A 16 26.18 -47.00 -46.37
C LYS A 16 24.80 -46.71 -45.77
N ALA A 17 24.30 -45.47 -45.82
CA ALA A 17 22.99 -45.11 -45.27
C ALA A 17 21.84 -45.08 -46.29
N GLU A 18 22.12 -44.93 -47.59
CA GLU A 18 21.07 -44.82 -48.63
C GLU A 18 20.44 -46.16 -49.04
N LYS A 19 21.06 -47.31 -48.74
CA LYS A 19 20.55 -48.63 -49.13
C LYS A 19 19.54 -49.28 -48.16
N ARG A 20 19.20 -48.63 -47.04
CA ARG A 20 18.27 -49.20 -46.04
C ARG A 20 16.89 -48.55 -45.96
N TYR A 21 16.66 -47.43 -46.65
CA TYR A 21 15.35 -46.75 -46.59
C TYR A 21 14.39 -47.16 -47.74
N ILE A 22 14.92 -47.74 -48.84
CA ILE A 22 14.14 -48.07 -50.04
C ILE A 22 13.43 -49.44 -49.97
N ASN A 23 13.74 -50.30 -48.99
CA ASN A 23 13.17 -51.66 -48.87
C ASN A 23 12.07 -51.83 -47.81
N GLY A 24 11.48 -50.74 -47.30
CA GLY A 24 10.47 -50.80 -46.23
C GLY A 24 9.00 -50.58 -46.65
N ILE A 25 8.73 -50.27 -47.92
CA ILE A 25 7.39 -49.89 -48.39
C ILE A 25 6.87 -50.93 -49.39
N GLN A 26 6.45 -52.08 -48.88
CA GLN A 26 5.45 -52.97 -49.49
C GLN A 26 5.09 -54.08 -48.48
N ILE A 27 3.83 -54.54 -48.50
CA ILE A 27 3.21 -55.64 -47.71
C ILE A 27 2.25 -55.14 -46.60
N TYR A 28 1.02 -54.75 -46.98
CA TYR A 28 -0.18 -55.59 -46.83
C TYR A 28 -1.36 -54.98 -47.59
N THR A 29 -1.85 -55.75 -48.56
CA THR A 29 -3.06 -55.57 -49.39
C THR A 29 -4.31 -55.99 -48.57
N ASP A 30 -5.58 -55.71 -48.88
CA ASP A 30 -6.31 -56.05 -50.11
C ASP A 30 -7.80 -55.62 -50.06
N LYS A 31 -8.38 -55.47 -51.28
CA LYS A 31 -9.78 -55.64 -51.74
C LYS A 31 -10.79 -54.46 -51.84
N ILE A 32 -11.15 -54.23 -53.13
CA ILE A 32 -12.46 -53.83 -53.73
C ILE A 32 -12.71 -52.29 -53.78
N GLU A 33 -12.97 -51.59 -54.90
CA GLU A 33 -13.20 -51.93 -56.31
C GLU A 33 -13.21 -50.66 -57.20
N ILE A 34 -13.00 -50.85 -58.51
CA ILE A 34 -13.48 -50.05 -59.66
C ILE A 34 -12.80 -48.67 -59.87
N LYS A 35 -11.68 -48.57 -60.61
CA LYS A 35 -11.63 -48.54 -62.09
C LYS A 35 -12.79 -47.73 -62.71
N ASN A 36 -12.75 -46.39 -62.62
CA ASN A 36 -13.36 -45.50 -63.63
C ASN A 36 -12.88 -44.03 -63.62
N ILE A 37 -11.87 -43.64 -62.82
CA ILE A 37 -11.35 -42.25 -62.80
C ILE A 37 -9.98 -42.12 -63.49
N LEU A 38 -9.30 -43.25 -63.75
CA LEU A 38 -7.93 -43.27 -64.27
C LEU A 38 -7.77 -42.98 -65.78
N ILE A 39 -8.87 -42.72 -66.51
CA ILE A 39 -8.84 -42.41 -67.94
C ILE A 39 -9.05 -40.90 -68.19
N PHE A 40 -9.42 -40.11 -67.17
CA PHE A 40 -9.72 -38.68 -67.35
C PHE A 40 -8.55 -37.72 -67.01
N LEU A 41 -7.46 -38.21 -66.40
CA LEU A 41 -6.35 -37.35 -65.95
C LEU A 41 -5.01 -37.60 -66.68
N LEU A 42 -5.03 -38.31 -67.81
CA LEU A 42 -3.88 -38.52 -68.70
C LEU A 42 -3.81 -37.52 -69.87
N SER A 43 -4.01 -36.22 -69.60
CA SER A 43 -3.93 -35.19 -70.66
C SER A 43 -3.17 -33.90 -70.31
N VAL A 44 -2.41 -33.83 -69.20
CA VAL A 44 -1.55 -32.66 -68.94
C VAL A 44 -0.27 -33.04 -68.16
N SER A 45 0.78 -33.54 -68.83
CA SER A 45 2.05 -33.87 -68.14
C SER A 45 3.32 -33.72 -69.01
N SER A 46 3.39 -32.71 -69.90
CA SER A 46 4.60 -32.49 -70.72
C SER A 46 5.22 -31.10 -70.60
N VAL A 47 4.68 -30.21 -69.75
CA VAL A 47 5.17 -28.82 -69.58
C VAL A 47 5.78 -28.55 -68.20
N VAL A 48 5.61 -29.45 -67.22
CA VAL A 48 6.04 -29.22 -65.82
C VAL A 48 7.53 -29.56 -65.59
N TYR A 49 8.13 -30.42 -66.40
CA TYR A 49 9.50 -30.91 -66.13
C TYR A 49 10.63 -29.94 -66.53
N VAL A 50 10.41 -29.03 -67.48
CA VAL A 50 11.46 -28.07 -67.92
C VAL A 50 11.57 -26.86 -66.97
N LEU A 51 10.48 -26.50 -66.28
CA LEU A 51 10.47 -25.42 -65.27
C LEU A 51 11.07 -25.87 -63.91
N PHE A 52 11.09 -27.17 -63.61
CA PHE A 52 11.62 -27.68 -62.34
C PHE A 52 13.16 -27.65 -62.26
N PHE A 53 13.85 -27.81 -63.40
CA PHE A 53 15.32 -27.81 -63.43
C PHE A 53 15.95 -26.40 -63.38
N VAL A 54 15.24 -25.37 -63.85
CA VAL A 54 15.72 -23.97 -63.73
C VAL A 54 15.52 -23.43 -62.31
N VAL A 55 14.51 -23.91 -61.58
CA VAL A 55 14.24 -23.56 -60.17
C VAL A 55 15.26 -24.19 -59.21
N LEU A 56 15.78 -25.38 -59.52
CA LEU A 56 16.79 -26.03 -58.66
C LEU A 56 18.18 -25.36 -58.73
N LEU A 57 18.57 -24.80 -59.87
CA LEU A 57 19.84 -24.05 -59.99
C LEU A 57 19.76 -22.62 -59.44
N SER A 58 18.57 -22.03 -59.37
CA SER A 58 18.34 -20.71 -58.75
C SER A 58 17.99 -20.77 -57.26
N GLY A 59 17.50 -21.92 -56.77
CA GLY A 59 17.23 -22.19 -55.35
C GLY A 59 18.49 -22.35 -54.49
N CYS A 60 19.54 -23.03 -55.00
CA CYS A 60 20.78 -23.25 -54.25
C CYS A 60 21.58 -21.98 -53.94
N GLN A 61 21.45 -20.89 -54.73
CA GLN A 61 22.14 -19.63 -54.43
C GLN A 61 21.43 -18.78 -53.35
N SER A 62 20.18 -19.11 -53.00
CA SER A 62 19.36 -18.30 -52.08
C SER A 62 19.39 -18.81 -50.62
N GLU A 63 19.65 -20.10 -50.40
CA GLU A 63 19.77 -20.69 -49.06
C GLU A 63 21.15 -20.43 -48.44
N ASP A 64 22.24 -20.53 -49.21
CA ASP A 64 23.60 -20.22 -48.73
C ASP A 64 23.75 -18.77 -48.25
N LYS A 65 23.08 -17.81 -48.90
CA LYS A 65 23.08 -16.38 -48.48
C LYS A 65 22.29 -16.12 -47.19
N LYS A 66 21.29 -16.95 -46.85
CA LYS A 66 20.49 -16.82 -45.62
C LYS A 66 21.19 -17.41 -44.39
N VAL A 67 21.99 -18.45 -44.57
CA VAL A 67 22.79 -19.06 -43.49
C VAL A 67 23.95 -18.12 -43.12
N ASP A 68 24.66 -17.58 -44.11
CA ASP A 68 25.79 -16.65 -43.93
C ASP A 68 25.36 -15.33 -43.23
N SER A 69 24.17 -14.80 -43.57
CA SER A 69 23.62 -13.59 -42.92
C SER A 69 23.18 -13.83 -41.47
N SER A 70 22.65 -15.00 -41.13
CA SER A 70 22.23 -15.35 -39.76
C SER A 70 23.43 -15.52 -38.81
N GLU A 71 24.50 -16.16 -39.28
CA GLU A 71 25.74 -16.31 -38.51
C GLU A 71 26.45 -14.98 -38.31
N LYS A 72 26.47 -14.13 -39.34
CA LYS A 72 27.01 -12.76 -39.25
C LYS A 72 26.25 -11.89 -38.23
N ILE A 73 24.91 -11.95 -38.21
CA ILE A 73 24.07 -11.23 -37.23
C ILE A 73 24.36 -11.70 -35.80
N LYS A 74 24.52 -13.02 -35.58
CA LYS A 74 24.89 -13.55 -34.26
C LYS A 74 26.27 -13.06 -33.81
N ALA A 75 27.26 -13.08 -34.70
CA ALA A 75 28.60 -12.60 -34.41
C ALA A 75 28.65 -11.10 -34.08
N GLU A 76 27.81 -10.29 -34.73
CA GLU A 76 27.66 -8.86 -34.44
C GLU A 76 27.02 -8.62 -33.06
N HIS A 77 25.97 -9.36 -32.70
CA HIS A 77 25.35 -9.27 -31.37
C HIS A 77 26.27 -9.75 -30.25
N GLU A 78 27.10 -10.77 -30.48
CA GLU A 78 28.09 -11.22 -29.48
C GLU A 78 29.14 -10.16 -29.20
N LYS A 79 29.67 -9.50 -30.25
CA LYS A 79 30.61 -8.37 -30.10
C LYS A 79 29.96 -7.21 -29.34
N GLU A 80 28.71 -6.89 -29.66
CA GLU A 80 27.99 -5.80 -28.99
C GLU A 80 27.69 -6.13 -27.52
N ILE A 81 27.36 -7.37 -27.17
CA ILE A 81 27.18 -7.78 -25.76
C ILE A 81 28.47 -7.60 -24.96
N VAL A 82 29.62 -7.99 -25.51
CA VAL A 82 30.92 -7.80 -24.83
C VAL A 82 31.17 -6.31 -24.57
N ARG A 83 30.98 -5.48 -25.60
CA ARG A 83 31.14 -4.03 -25.50
C ARG A 83 30.20 -3.41 -24.47
N LEU A 84 28.91 -3.77 -24.50
CA LEU A 84 27.92 -3.25 -23.57
C LEU A 84 28.20 -3.69 -22.13
N LYS A 85 28.68 -4.92 -21.92
CA LYS A 85 29.11 -5.38 -20.60
C LYS A 85 30.29 -4.59 -20.05
N ASP A 86 31.27 -4.27 -20.87
CA ASP A 86 32.42 -3.49 -20.42
C ASP A 86 32.00 -2.05 -20.06
N LEU A 87 31.12 -1.45 -20.85
CA LEU A 87 30.52 -0.14 -20.52
C LEU A 87 29.74 -0.15 -19.18
N LEU A 88 29.01 -1.23 -18.91
CA LEU A 88 28.22 -1.36 -17.68
C LEU A 88 29.07 -1.73 -16.46
N LYS A 89 30.32 -2.21 -16.64
CA LYS A 89 31.29 -2.33 -15.55
C LYS A 89 31.82 -0.97 -15.12
N GLU A 90 32.07 -0.07 -16.07
CA GLU A 90 32.53 1.29 -15.79
C GLU A 90 31.43 2.13 -15.12
N ASP A 91 30.19 1.99 -15.59
CA ASP A 91 29.05 2.73 -15.07
C ASP A 91 27.76 1.88 -15.11
N PRO A 92 27.40 1.23 -13.99
CA PRO A 92 26.21 0.38 -13.90
C PRO A 92 24.88 1.13 -14.08
N THR A 93 24.86 2.46 -14.00
CA THR A 93 23.64 3.29 -14.01
C THR A 93 23.16 3.66 -15.42
N ARG A 94 23.91 3.26 -16.45
CA ARG A 94 23.61 3.48 -17.87
C ARG A 94 22.45 2.63 -18.35
N TRP A 95 21.25 3.00 -17.94
CA TRP A 95 20.02 2.25 -18.17
C TRP A 95 19.66 2.10 -19.66
N LYS A 96 20.04 3.06 -20.52
CA LYS A 96 19.83 2.95 -21.98
C LYS A 96 20.72 1.87 -22.60
N GLU A 97 21.99 1.84 -22.24
CA GLU A 97 22.96 0.84 -22.66
C GLU A 97 22.59 -0.54 -22.08
N ARG A 98 22.08 -0.58 -20.85
CA ARG A 98 21.56 -1.80 -20.22
C ARG A 98 20.30 -2.33 -20.89
N HIS A 99 19.38 -1.45 -21.29
CA HIS A 99 18.22 -1.83 -22.09
C HIS A 99 18.66 -2.42 -23.44
N LYS A 100 19.62 -1.79 -24.12
CA LYS A 100 20.22 -2.33 -25.37
C LYS A 100 20.85 -3.71 -25.15
N LEU A 101 21.50 -3.93 -24.00
CA LEU A 101 22.06 -5.23 -23.65
C LEU A 101 20.94 -6.28 -23.50
N GLY A 102 19.84 -5.95 -22.83
CA GLY A 102 18.65 -6.80 -22.76
C GLY A 102 18.07 -7.13 -24.14
N VAL A 103 17.98 -6.15 -25.04
CA VAL A 103 17.52 -6.37 -26.43
C VAL A 103 18.48 -7.29 -27.18
N ALA A 104 19.80 -7.08 -27.08
CA ALA A 104 20.80 -7.94 -27.72
C ALA A 104 20.70 -9.40 -27.24
N TYR A 105 20.49 -9.60 -25.93
CA TYR A 105 20.23 -10.92 -25.36
C TYR A 105 18.95 -11.57 -25.90
N MET A 106 17.87 -10.80 -26.01
CA MET A 106 16.60 -11.28 -26.54
C MET A 106 16.70 -11.68 -28.02
N THR A 107 17.51 -10.97 -28.82
CA THR A 107 17.79 -11.33 -30.22
C THR A 107 18.62 -12.61 -30.35
N MET A 108 19.51 -12.88 -29.40
CA MET A 108 20.25 -14.15 -29.31
C MET A 108 19.41 -15.33 -28.77
N GLY A 109 18.14 -15.10 -28.42
CA GLY A 109 17.28 -16.10 -27.78
C GLY A 109 17.56 -16.33 -26.29
N LYS A 110 18.45 -15.53 -25.69
CA LYS A 110 18.81 -15.54 -24.26
C LYS A 110 17.78 -14.72 -23.46
N ASN A 111 16.54 -15.20 -23.47
CA ASN A 111 15.38 -14.42 -22.98
C ASN A 111 15.37 -14.26 -21.44
N GLU A 112 15.99 -15.17 -20.69
CA GLU A 112 16.09 -15.05 -19.22
C GLU A 112 17.11 -13.99 -18.83
N GLU A 113 18.27 -13.97 -19.49
CA GLU A 113 19.29 -12.94 -19.33
C GLU A 113 18.76 -11.57 -19.75
N ALA A 114 18.01 -11.50 -20.86
CA ALA A 114 17.33 -10.29 -21.28
C ALA A 114 16.37 -9.75 -20.20
N ALA A 115 15.54 -10.61 -19.61
CA ALA A 115 14.62 -10.23 -18.56
C ALA A 115 15.34 -9.69 -17.32
N GLN A 116 16.50 -10.25 -16.95
CA GLN A 116 17.30 -9.75 -15.83
C GLN A 116 17.81 -8.33 -16.12
N GLU A 117 18.38 -8.06 -17.30
CA GLU A 117 18.87 -6.72 -17.63
C GLU A 117 17.74 -5.69 -17.66
N PHE A 118 16.56 -6.05 -18.18
CA PHE A 118 15.40 -5.16 -18.16
C PHE A 118 14.85 -4.91 -16.74
N LEU A 119 14.96 -5.86 -15.81
CA LEU A 119 14.63 -5.63 -14.39
C LEU A 119 15.59 -4.64 -13.72
N GLU A 120 16.88 -4.71 -14.06
CA GLU A 120 17.88 -3.75 -13.58
C GLU A 120 17.66 -2.36 -14.20
N VAL A 121 17.16 -2.26 -15.44
CA VAL A 121 16.71 -0.97 -15.99
C VAL A 121 15.52 -0.44 -15.19
N MET A 122 14.57 -1.31 -14.84
CA MET A 122 13.38 -0.95 -14.06
C MET A 122 13.73 -0.47 -12.63
N SER A 123 14.84 -0.94 -12.04
CA SER A 123 15.31 -0.44 -10.74
C SER A 123 15.86 0.99 -10.78
N ILE A 124 16.26 1.45 -11.97
CA ILE A 124 16.81 2.80 -12.22
C ILE A 124 15.72 3.74 -12.78
N LYS A 125 14.95 3.25 -13.76
CA LYS A 125 13.90 4.00 -14.45
C LYS A 125 12.61 3.16 -14.58
N PRO A 126 11.75 3.17 -13.55
CA PRO A 126 10.59 2.27 -13.47
C PRO A 126 9.42 2.64 -14.41
N ASP A 127 9.40 3.86 -14.93
CA ASP A 127 8.35 4.43 -15.79
C ASP A 127 8.69 4.39 -17.29
N ASP A 128 9.79 3.76 -17.66
CA ASP A 128 10.19 3.64 -19.06
C ASP A 128 9.32 2.60 -19.80
N ILE A 129 8.38 3.11 -20.59
CA ILE A 129 7.38 2.30 -21.32
C ILE A 129 8.06 1.29 -22.25
N ASP A 130 9.10 1.71 -22.98
CA ASP A 130 9.86 0.83 -23.88
C ASP A 130 10.51 -0.33 -23.13
N ASN A 131 11.06 -0.06 -21.94
CA ASN A 131 11.61 -1.09 -21.06
C ASN A 131 10.52 -2.02 -20.50
N LEU A 132 9.39 -1.50 -20.03
CA LEU A 132 8.27 -2.31 -19.54
C LEU A 132 7.69 -3.20 -20.64
N GLN A 133 7.57 -2.67 -21.86
CA GLN A 133 7.15 -3.40 -23.04
C GLN A 133 8.14 -4.53 -23.39
N SER A 134 9.43 -4.23 -23.38
CA SER A 134 10.52 -5.19 -23.68
C SER A 134 10.67 -6.26 -22.60
N LEU A 135 10.49 -5.91 -21.32
CA LEU A 135 10.46 -6.83 -20.20
C LEU A 135 9.26 -7.79 -20.31
N GLY A 136 8.08 -7.25 -20.66
CA GLY A 136 6.90 -8.06 -20.93
C GLY A 136 7.13 -9.05 -22.07
N MET A 137 7.78 -8.61 -23.15
CA MET A 137 8.16 -9.48 -24.28
C MET A 137 9.18 -10.56 -23.91
N ALA A 138 10.21 -10.21 -23.13
CA ALA A 138 11.20 -11.17 -22.65
C ALA A 138 10.52 -12.28 -21.82
N TYR A 139 9.65 -11.91 -20.89
CA TYR A 139 8.89 -12.88 -20.09
C TYR A 139 7.90 -13.71 -20.93
N TYR A 140 7.30 -13.13 -21.96
CA TYR A 140 6.45 -13.85 -22.89
C TYR A 140 7.23 -14.95 -23.60
N LYS A 141 8.42 -14.63 -24.14
CA LYS A 141 9.31 -15.59 -24.81
C LYS A 141 9.87 -16.69 -23.88
N VAL A 142 10.05 -16.39 -22.59
CA VAL A 142 10.40 -17.39 -21.55
C VAL A 142 9.22 -18.32 -21.21
N GLY A 143 8.00 -17.99 -21.67
CA GLY A 143 6.77 -18.73 -21.33
C GLY A 143 6.14 -18.31 -20.00
N LYS A 144 6.68 -17.29 -19.32
CA LYS A 144 6.12 -16.70 -18.08
C LYS A 144 5.04 -15.68 -18.41
N LYS A 145 3.96 -16.13 -19.07
CA LYS A 145 2.88 -15.29 -19.61
C LYS A 145 2.19 -14.39 -18.55
N HIS A 146 2.10 -14.84 -17.30
CA HIS A 146 1.56 -14.03 -16.20
C HIS A 146 2.42 -12.80 -15.88
N ARG A 147 3.75 -12.92 -15.94
CA ARG A 147 4.67 -11.78 -15.79
C ARG A 147 4.61 -10.85 -16.99
N ALA A 148 4.55 -11.41 -18.20
CA ALA A 148 4.36 -10.63 -19.42
C ALA A 148 3.10 -9.74 -19.34
N HIS A 149 1.97 -10.34 -18.94
CA HIS A 149 0.72 -9.63 -18.73
C HIS A 149 0.83 -8.52 -17.68
N PHE A 150 1.53 -8.76 -16.56
CA PHE A 150 1.74 -7.75 -15.53
C PHE A 150 2.48 -6.51 -16.06
N TYR A 151 3.66 -6.69 -16.68
CA TYR A 151 4.46 -5.55 -17.14
C TYR A 151 3.82 -4.78 -18.30
N TRP A 152 3.09 -5.48 -19.18
CA TRP A 152 2.28 -4.82 -20.21
C TRP A 152 1.09 -4.06 -19.62
N ARG A 153 0.46 -4.54 -18.55
CA ARG A 153 -0.56 -3.77 -17.82
C ARG A 153 0.04 -2.53 -17.15
N SER A 154 1.20 -2.63 -16.52
CA SER A 154 1.91 -1.48 -15.94
C SER A 154 2.27 -0.44 -16.99
N ALA A 155 2.68 -0.84 -18.19
CA ALA A 155 2.92 0.09 -19.28
C ALA A 155 1.64 0.81 -19.76
N LEU A 156 0.49 0.12 -19.77
CA LEU A 156 -0.82 0.74 -20.09
C LEU A 156 -1.37 1.65 -18.99
N GLU A 157 -0.83 1.61 -17.77
CA GLU A 157 -1.14 2.62 -16.75
C GLU A 157 -0.52 3.99 -17.10
N ILE A 158 0.57 3.98 -17.89
CA ILE A 158 1.29 5.18 -18.34
C ILE A 158 0.76 5.64 -19.71
N GLU A 159 0.58 4.72 -20.66
CA GLU A 159 -0.03 4.99 -21.98
C GLU A 159 -1.23 4.07 -22.27
N PRO A 160 -2.45 4.42 -21.80
CA PRO A 160 -3.65 3.60 -21.95
C PRO A 160 -4.06 3.32 -23.41
N GLU A 161 -3.68 4.20 -24.34
CA GLU A 161 -3.98 4.14 -25.76
C GLU A 161 -2.95 3.33 -26.58
N ASN A 162 -1.93 2.77 -25.94
CA ASN A 162 -0.87 2.04 -26.65
C ASN A 162 -1.40 0.73 -27.27
N LYS A 163 -1.77 0.83 -28.55
CA LYS A 163 -2.37 -0.26 -29.32
C LYS A 163 -1.50 -1.51 -29.38
N PHE A 164 -0.18 -1.35 -29.45
CA PHE A 164 0.75 -2.48 -29.51
C PHE A 164 0.64 -3.34 -28.26
N ILE A 165 0.66 -2.72 -27.07
CA ILE A 165 0.58 -3.45 -25.80
C ILE A 165 -0.76 -4.15 -25.64
N TRP A 166 -1.85 -3.50 -26.06
CA TRP A 166 -3.18 -4.14 -26.10
C TRP A 166 -3.23 -5.35 -27.03
N ASP A 167 -2.62 -5.27 -28.21
CA ASP A 167 -2.58 -6.41 -29.14
C ASP A 167 -1.75 -7.58 -28.57
N MET A 168 -0.66 -7.29 -27.85
CA MET A 168 0.12 -8.30 -27.12
C MET A 168 -0.68 -8.97 -25.99
N LEU A 169 -1.52 -8.21 -25.26
CA LEU A 169 -2.42 -8.78 -24.24
C LEU A 169 -3.51 -9.67 -24.86
N LYS A 170 -4.11 -9.25 -25.99
CA LYS A 170 -5.08 -10.05 -26.73
C LYS A 170 -4.49 -11.38 -27.22
N MET A 171 -3.22 -11.41 -27.61
CA MET A 171 -2.53 -12.64 -27.98
C MET A 171 -2.46 -13.63 -26.81
N ILE A 172 -2.08 -13.16 -25.61
CA ILE A 172 -2.06 -13.99 -24.38
C ILE A 172 -3.46 -14.53 -24.07
N GLU A 173 -4.51 -13.72 -24.25
CA GLU A 173 -5.89 -14.08 -23.97
C GLU A 173 -6.45 -15.09 -24.99
N LYS A 174 -6.14 -14.93 -26.28
CA LYS A 174 -6.55 -15.85 -27.35
C LYS A 174 -5.96 -17.26 -27.15
N GLU A 175 -4.72 -17.34 -26.67
CA GLU A 175 -4.06 -18.62 -26.37
C GLU A 175 -4.66 -19.35 -25.14
N LYS A 176 -5.41 -18.65 -24.27
CA LYS A 176 -6.07 -19.25 -23.10
C LYS A 176 -7.39 -19.95 -23.41
N GLY A 177 -7.88 -19.91 -24.65
CA GLY A 177 -9.07 -20.65 -25.06
C GLY A 177 -10.38 -20.22 -24.36
N THR A 178 -10.42 -19.04 -23.75
CA THR A 178 -11.67 -18.46 -23.27
C THR A 178 -12.40 -17.88 -24.48
N GLY A 179 -13.44 -18.60 -24.92
CA GLY A 179 -14.30 -18.22 -26.02
C GLY A 179 -14.90 -16.82 -25.84
N ASP A 180 -15.08 -16.16 -26.98
CA ASP A 180 -15.94 -15.02 -27.26
C ASP A 180 -16.57 -14.29 -26.05
N VAL A 181 -15.87 -13.24 -25.60
CA VAL A 181 -16.55 -11.99 -25.24
C VAL A 181 -15.90 -10.95 -26.13
N SER A 182 -16.64 -10.44 -27.11
CA SER A 182 -16.22 -9.27 -27.87
C SER A 182 -16.02 -8.10 -26.89
N MET A 183 -14.79 -7.94 -26.43
CA MET A 183 -14.39 -6.88 -25.51
C MET A 183 -14.50 -5.56 -26.28
N ASP A 184 -15.56 -4.82 -26.04
CA ASP A 184 -15.68 -3.44 -26.51
C ASP A 184 -14.89 -2.54 -25.54
N ILE A 185 -13.57 -2.57 -25.70
CA ILE A 185 -12.58 -1.93 -24.81
C ILE A 185 -12.90 -0.45 -24.63
N GLU A 186 -13.31 0.22 -25.71
CA GLU A 186 -13.66 1.64 -25.70
C GLU A 186 -14.91 1.89 -24.85
N LYS A 187 -15.95 1.07 -25.00
CA LYS A 187 -17.18 1.20 -24.18
C LYS A 187 -16.92 0.85 -22.72
N TRP A 188 -16.17 -0.21 -22.42
CA TRP A 188 -15.79 -0.52 -21.05
C TRP A 188 -15.02 0.64 -20.41
N ALA A 189 -13.97 1.14 -21.08
CA ALA A 189 -13.11 2.20 -20.54
C ALA A 189 -13.89 3.50 -20.30
N LYS A 190 -14.82 3.82 -21.21
CA LYS A 190 -15.72 4.96 -21.07
C LYS A 190 -16.57 4.86 -19.79
N HIS A 191 -17.32 3.77 -19.64
CA HIS A 191 -18.20 3.59 -18.48
C HIS A 191 -17.42 3.45 -17.17
N TYR A 192 -16.27 2.77 -17.20
CA TYR A 192 -15.40 2.65 -16.04
C TYR A 192 -14.87 4.01 -15.57
N LYS A 193 -14.45 4.88 -16.51
CA LYS A 193 -13.98 6.24 -16.20
C LYS A 193 -15.11 7.13 -15.66
N GLU A 194 -16.32 7.04 -16.22
CA GLU A 194 -17.46 7.81 -15.73
C GLU A 194 -17.90 7.34 -14.34
N GLY A 195 -17.88 6.02 -14.08
CA GLY A 195 -18.12 5.47 -12.75
C GLY A 195 -17.11 5.97 -11.71
N GLN A 196 -15.83 6.03 -12.07
CA GLN A 196 -14.80 6.62 -11.20
C GLN A 196 -15.04 8.11 -10.94
N LYS A 197 -15.49 8.85 -11.94
CA LYS A 197 -15.82 10.27 -11.80
C LYS A 197 -16.98 10.47 -10.82
N PHE A 198 -18.10 9.76 -11.03
CA PHE A 198 -19.24 9.83 -10.09
C PHE A 198 -18.86 9.37 -8.68
N TYR A 199 -17.99 8.37 -8.56
CA TYR A 199 -17.48 7.93 -7.26
C TYR A 199 -16.72 9.04 -6.52
N LYS A 200 -15.87 9.79 -7.24
CA LYS A 200 -15.15 10.96 -6.70
C LYS A 200 -16.10 12.10 -6.34
N GLU A 201 -17.16 12.28 -7.11
CA GLU A 201 -18.23 13.25 -6.87
C GLU A 201 -19.20 12.80 -5.74
N LYS A 202 -18.98 11.61 -5.15
CA LYS A 202 -19.83 10.97 -4.12
C LYS A 202 -21.26 10.68 -4.59
N GLU A 203 -21.48 10.66 -5.90
CA GLU A 203 -22.74 10.26 -6.52
C GLU A 203 -22.78 8.72 -6.66
N TYR A 204 -22.81 8.02 -5.51
CA TYR A 204 -22.58 6.58 -5.44
C TYR A 204 -23.58 5.75 -6.25
N GLU A 205 -24.85 6.14 -6.30
CA GLU A 205 -25.88 5.46 -7.08
C GLU A 205 -25.64 5.60 -8.59
N LYS A 206 -25.10 6.73 -9.05
CA LYS A 206 -24.70 6.92 -10.45
C LYS A 206 -23.42 6.14 -10.76
N ALA A 207 -22.46 6.16 -9.84
CA ALA A 207 -21.23 5.38 -9.95
C ALA A 207 -21.52 3.87 -10.06
N ALA A 208 -22.43 3.34 -9.24
CA ALA A 208 -22.86 1.95 -9.30
C ALA A 208 -23.39 1.60 -10.69
N LYS A 209 -24.29 2.42 -11.25
CA LYS A 209 -24.85 2.21 -12.59
C LYS A 209 -23.78 2.20 -13.68
N GLU A 210 -22.86 3.16 -13.67
CA GLU A 210 -21.78 3.21 -14.66
C GLU A 210 -20.83 2.01 -14.56
N PHE A 211 -20.50 1.57 -13.34
CA PHE A 211 -19.70 0.36 -13.18
C PHE A 211 -20.45 -0.92 -13.59
N GLU A 212 -21.75 -1.03 -13.32
CA GLU A 212 -22.58 -2.13 -13.81
C GLU A 212 -22.65 -2.15 -15.35
N LEU A 213 -22.73 -0.98 -16.00
CA LEU A 213 -22.60 -0.86 -17.44
C LEU A 213 -21.21 -1.30 -17.92
N ALA A 214 -20.15 -0.95 -17.19
CA ALA A 214 -18.81 -1.44 -17.52
C ALA A 214 -18.72 -2.99 -17.43
N VAL A 215 -19.34 -3.63 -16.43
CA VAL A 215 -19.40 -5.11 -16.34
C VAL A 215 -20.05 -5.72 -17.57
N LYS A 216 -21.05 -5.06 -18.18
CA LYS A 216 -21.70 -5.54 -19.41
C LYS A 216 -20.72 -5.64 -20.59
N TYR A 217 -19.75 -4.73 -20.67
CA TYR A 217 -18.74 -4.71 -21.75
C TYR A 217 -17.47 -5.49 -21.42
N ASN A 218 -17.21 -5.73 -20.13
CA ASN A 218 -16.16 -6.63 -19.67
C ASN A 218 -16.59 -7.33 -18.37
N SER A 219 -17.15 -8.53 -18.51
CA SER A 219 -17.71 -9.30 -17.41
C SER A 219 -16.67 -10.05 -16.57
N THR A 220 -15.40 -10.01 -16.98
CA THR A 220 -14.28 -10.70 -16.32
C THR A 220 -13.31 -9.73 -15.62
N ASP A 221 -13.57 -8.42 -15.69
CA ASP A 221 -12.72 -7.42 -15.07
C ASP A 221 -12.90 -7.37 -13.55
N SER A 222 -11.92 -7.94 -12.83
CA SER A 222 -11.89 -7.92 -11.36
C SER A 222 -11.94 -6.52 -10.75
N ARG A 223 -11.43 -5.49 -11.46
CA ARG A 223 -11.37 -4.10 -10.97
C ARG A 223 -12.73 -3.42 -10.98
N THR A 224 -13.56 -3.69 -12.00
CA THR A 224 -14.95 -3.23 -12.01
C THR A 224 -15.72 -3.82 -10.84
N TYR A 225 -15.61 -5.14 -10.59
CA TYR A 225 -16.27 -5.76 -9.42
C TYR A 225 -15.73 -5.24 -8.08
N PHE A 226 -14.43 -4.98 -7.98
CA PHE A 226 -13.84 -4.30 -6.82
C PHE A 226 -14.49 -2.94 -6.57
N SER A 227 -14.61 -2.13 -7.62
CA SER A 227 -15.18 -0.77 -7.59
C SER A 227 -16.65 -0.79 -7.23
N ILE A 228 -17.43 -1.74 -7.77
CA ILE A 228 -18.84 -1.97 -7.39
C ILE A 228 -18.95 -2.28 -5.90
N GLY A 229 -18.12 -3.18 -5.37
CA GLY A 229 -18.14 -3.52 -3.94
C GLY A 229 -17.77 -2.32 -3.06
N ALA A 230 -16.84 -1.48 -3.50
CA ALA A 230 -16.50 -0.23 -2.80
C ALA A 230 -17.68 0.77 -2.80
N VAL A 231 -18.41 0.89 -3.91
CA VAL A 231 -19.60 1.74 -4.02
C VAL A 231 -20.71 1.22 -3.12
N TYR A 232 -21.02 -0.08 -3.16
CA TYR A 232 -22.06 -0.67 -2.31
C TYR A 232 -21.77 -0.53 -0.82
N ARG A 233 -20.49 -0.67 -0.42
CA ARG A 233 -20.07 -0.38 0.95
C ARG A 233 -20.29 1.09 1.33
N ALA A 234 -20.07 2.03 0.43
CA ALA A 234 -20.24 3.45 0.71
C ALA A 234 -21.72 3.82 0.98
N ILE A 235 -22.67 3.10 0.37
CA ILE A 235 -24.12 3.25 0.60
C ILE A 235 -24.69 2.24 1.62
N ASP A 236 -23.82 1.66 2.45
CA ASP A 236 -24.14 0.70 3.53
C ASP A 236 -24.88 -0.58 3.09
N LYS A 237 -24.79 -0.93 1.81
CA LYS A 237 -25.28 -2.18 1.24
C LYS A 237 -24.23 -3.29 1.37
N ILE A 238 -24.06 -3.76 2.61
CA ILE A 238 -22.96 -4.65 2.99
C ILE A 238 -23.04 -6.02 2.27
N ASP A 239 -24.24 -6.56 2.07
CA ASP A 239 -24.43 -7.87 1.43
C ASP A 239 -24.11 -7.83 -0.08
N GLU A 240 -24.52 -6.76 -0.76
CA GLU A 240 -24.21 -6.50 -2.15
C GLU A 240 -22.71 -6.22 -2.34
N ALA A 241 -22.07 -5.51 -1.39
CA ALA A 241 -20.64 -5.26 -1.40
C ALA A 241 -19.83 -6.58 -1.29
N ILE A 242 -20.20 -7.46 -0.36
CA ILE A 242 -19.58 -8.78 -0.20
C ILE A 242 -19.75 -9.60 -1.49
N SER A 243 -20.95 -9.58 -2.09
CA SER A 243 -21.25 -10.32 -3.33
C SER A 243 -20.40 -9.84 -4.51
N ALA A 244 -20.25 -8.51 -4.67
CA ALA A 244 -19.41 -7.93 -5.72
C ALA A 244 -17.93 -8.30 -5.54
N TRP A 245 -17.41 -8.24 -4.32
CA TRP A 245 -16.03 -8.65 -4.02
C TRP A 245 -15.79 -10.14 -4.18
N GLN A 246 -16.77 -10.99 -3.87
CA GLN A 246 -16.70 -12.41 -4.19
C GLN A 246 -16.61 -12.65 -5.70
N ASN A 247 -17.32 -11.86 -6.51
CA ASN A 247 -17.16 -11.90 -7.97
C ASN A 247 -15.77 -11.43 -8.42
N ALA A 248 -15.18 -10.41 -7.78
CA ALA A 248 -13.80 -10.01 -8.06
C ALA A 248 -12.80 -11.16 -7.78
N LEU A 249 -12.96 -11.87 -6.67
CA LEU A 249 -12.11 -13.03 -6.32
C LEU A 249 -12.27 -14.22 -7.26
N LYS A 250 -13.39 -14.36 -7.99
CA LYS A 250 -13.51 -15.41 -9.03
C LYS A 250 -12.44 -15.25 -10.13
N PHE A 251 -12.08 -14.01 -10.46
CA PHE A 251 -11.12 -13.70 -11.53
C PHE A 251 -9.70 -13.46 -11.00
N LYS A 252 -9.56 -13.00 -9.75
CA LYS A 252 -8.28 -12.86 -9.05
C LYS A 252 -8.35 -13.52 -7.66
N PRO A 253 -8.20 -14.85 -7.58
CA PRO A 253 -8.41 -15.60 -6.34
C PRO A 253 -7.48 -15.22 -5.19
N ASP A 254 -6.27 -14.74 -5.50
CA ASP A 254 -5.24 -14.41 -4.49
C ASP A 254 -5.22 -12.92 -4.11
N ASP A 255 -6.31 -12.18 -4.37
CA ASP A 255 -6.39 -10.77 -3.99
C ASP A 255 -6.62 -10.60 -2.47
N LEU A 256 -5.52 -10.51 -1.72
CA LEU A 256 -5.51 -10.33 -0.27
C LEU A 256 -6.28 -9.08 0.19
N MET A 257 -6.31 -8.02 -0.62
CA MET A 257 -7.06 -6.80 -0.30
C MET A 257 -8.55 -7.10 -0.30
N VAL A 258 -9.06 -7.77 -1.33
CA VAL A 258 -10.48 -8.14 -1.45
C VAL A 258 -10.91 -9.13 -0.37
N MET A 259 -10.07 -10.12 -0.04
CA MET A 259 -10.33 -11.03 1.08
C MET A 259 -10.47 -10.28 2.42
N LYS A 260 -9.57 -9.32 2.68
CA LYS A 260 -9.63 -8.49 3.88
C LYS A 260 -10.90 -7.64 3.94
N LEU A 261 -11.32 -7.05 2.81
CA LEU A 261 -12.55 -6.25 2.73
C LEU A 261 -13.80 -7.08 3.02
N ILE A 262 -13.90 -8.31 2.49
CA ILE A 262 -15.00 -9.22 2.79
C ILE A 262 -15.03 -9.58 4.28
N SER A 263 -13.87 -9.88 4.88
CA SER A 263 -13.78 -10.23 6.31
C SER A 263 -14.28 -9.09 7.20
N LEU A 264 -13.81 -7.87 6.95
CA LEU A 264 -14.23 -6.68 7.70
C LEU A 264 -15.73 -6.38 7.54
N ALA A 265 -16.27 -6.57 6.34
CA ALA A 265 -17.70 -6.38 6.08
C ALA A 265 -18.56 -7.39 6.84
N LYS A 266 -18.15 -8.66 6.91
CA LYS A 266 -18.83 -9.69 7.71
C LYS A 266 -18.77 -9.39 9.21
N GLU A 267 -17.59 -9.02 9.70
CA GLU A 267 -17.38 -8.66 11.10
C GLU A 267 -18.28 -7.49 11.54
N LYS A 268 -18.44 -6.47 10.69
CA LYS A 268 -19.39 -5.36 10.93
C LYS A 268 -20.83 -5.88 11.08
N LYS A 269 -21.30 -6.70 10.13
CA LYS A 269 -22.66 -7.23 10.12
C LYS A 269 -22.97 -8.06 11.38
N GLU A 270 -22.04 -8.92 11.79
CA GLU A 270 -22.21 -9.77 12.97
C GLU A 270 -22.29 -8.96 14.27
N ARG A 271 -21.49 -7.89 14.37
CA ARG A 271 -21.54 -6.97 15.51
C ARG A 271 -22.87 -6.21 15.58
N ASP A 272 -23.31 -5.62 14.47
CA ASP A 272 -24.56 -4.85 14.44
C ASP A 272 -25.76 -5.72 14.84
N ALA A 273 -25.79 -6.97 14.38
CA ALA A 273 -26.80 -7.95 14.78
C ALA A 273 -26.71 -8.34 16.27
N ALA A 274 -25.50 -8.48 16.82
CA ALA A 274 -25.31 -8.77 18.24
C ALA A 274 -25.75 -7.60 19.13
N MET A 275 -25.46 -6.37 18.73
CA MET A 275 -25.88 -5.15 19.44
C MET A 275 -27.40 -5.01 19.49
N LEU A 276 -28.09 -5.30 18.39
CA LEU A 276 -29.56 -5.26 18.34
C LEU A 276 -30.17 -6.24 19.35
N LYS A 277 -29.71 -7.50 19.36
CA LYS A 277 -30.18 -8.51 20.33
C LYS A 277 -29.90 -8.13 21.78
N ALA A 278 -28.72 -7.56 22.05
CA ALA A 278 -28.38 -7.10 23.39
C ALA A 278 -29.27 -5.94 23.85
N LYS A 279 -29.64 -5.03 22.93
CA LYS A 279 -30.58 -3.94 23.20
C LYS A 279 -31.98 -4.47 23.50
N GLU A 280 -32.49 -5.41 22.70
CA GLU A 280 -33.77 -6.09 22.97
C GLU A 280 -33.78 -6.79 24.34
N ALA A 281 -32.66 -7.37 24.76
CA ALA A 281 -32.54 -8.00 26.08
C ALA A 281 -32.67 -6.99 27.23
N VAL A 282 -32.05 -5.80 27.09
CA VAL A 282 -32.18 -4.70 28.06
C VAL A 282 -33.61 -4.15 28.08
N GLU A 283 -34.24 -3.95 26.92
CA GLU A 283 -35.63 -3.49 26.81
C GLU A 283 -36.62 -4.46 27.48
N LYS A 284 -36.38 -5.77 27.35
CA LYS A 284 -37.20 -6.80 27.96
C LYS A 284 -37.08 -6.83 29.48
N ASN A 285 -35.88 -6.64 30.02
CA ASN A 285 -35.59 -6.67 31.45
C ASN A 285 -34.69 -5.48 31.88
N PRO A 286 -35.26 -4.27 32.08
CA PRO A 286 -34.48 -3.07 32.38
C PRO A 286 -33.76 -3.05 33.74
N ASN A 287 -34.02 -4.02 34.60
CA ASN A 287 -33.36 -4.15 35.91
C ASN A 287 -32.27 -5.24 35.93
N ASP A 288 -31.97 -5.86 34.78
CA ASP A 288 -30.91 -6.87 34.68
C ASP A 288 -29.55 -6.20 34.40
N TRP A 289 -28.75 -6.02 35.46
CA TRP A 289 -27.42 -5.44 35.36
C TRP A 289 -26.48 -6.20 34.41
N LYS A 290 -26.68 -7.51 34.20
CA LYS A 290 -25.86 -8.30 33.26
C LYS A 290 -26.19 -7.98 31.82
N ALA A 291 -27.45 -7.69 31.51
CA ALA A 291 -27.88 -7.26 30.19
C ALA A 291 -27.26 -5.89 29.85
N HIS A 292 -27.34 -4.92 30.78
CA HIS A 292 -26.67 -3.63 30.67
C HIS A 292 -25.15 -3.77 30.48
N SER A 293 -24.48 -4.59 31.31
CA SER A 293 -23.03 -4.82 31.18
C SER A 293 -22.65 -5.46 29.84
N SER A 294 -23.48 -6.36 29.31
CA SER A 294 -23.23 -7.05 28.04
C SER A 294 -23.37 -6.10 26.86
N LEU A 295 -24.43 -5.28 26.87
CA LEU A 295 -24.64 -4.23 25.87
C LEU A 295 -23.51 -3.20 25.89
N ALA A 296 -23.13 -2.72 27.08
CA ALA A 296 -22.02 -1.79 27.26
C ALA A 296 -20.69 -2.35 26.72
N SER A 297 -20.44 -3.64 26.93
CA SER A 297 -19.22 -4.31 26.44
C SER A 297 -19.21 -4.41 24.91
N LEU A 298 -20.36 -4.64 24.28
CA LEU A 298 -20.50 -4.62 22.82
C LEU A 298 -20.27 -3.21 22.26
N TYR A 299 -20.78 -2.17 22.92
CA TYR A 299 -20.51 -0.78 22.55
C TYR A 299 -19.02 -0.42 22.61
N ILE A 300 -18.30 -0.84 23.66
CA ILE A 300 -16.84 -0.63 23.77
C ILE A 300 -16.04 -1.45 22.73
N SER A 301 -16.56 -2.60 22.28
CA SER A 301 -15.86 -3.44 21.31
C SER A 301 -15.71 -2.78 19.93
N ASP A 302 -16.42 -1.68 19.68
CA ASP A 302 -16.24 -0.84 18.49
C ASP A 302 -14.89 -0.10 18.55
N LYS A 303 -13.95 -0.50 17.69
CA LYS A 303 -12.60 0.08 17.60
C LYS A 303 -12.60 1.59 17.27
N HIS A 304 -13.71 2.12 16.77
CA HIS A 304 -13.84 3.52 16.39
C HIS A 304 -14.41 4.40 17.51
N GLY A 305 -14.76 3.82 18.67
CA GLY A 305 -15.26 4.56 19.83
C GLY A 305 -16.60 5.25 19.60
N ARG A 306 -17.38 4.83 18.58
CA ARG A 306 -18.62 5.51 18.18
C ARG A 306 -19.69 5.50 19.25
N PHE A 307 -19.69 4.47 20.08
CA PHE A 307 -20.73 4.22 21.09
C PHE A 307 -20.21 4.41 22.52
N ILE A 308 -19.21 5.28 22.72
CA ILE A 308 -18.56 5.43 24.03
C ILE A 308 -19.49 6.10 25.06
N ASP A 309 -20.37 6.99 24.64
CA ASP A 309 -21.35 7.63 25.52
C ASP A 309 -22.45 6.66 25.93
N GLU A 310 -22.93 5.84 25.00
CA GLU A 310 -23.88 4.76 25.26
C GLU A 310 -23.24 3.71 26.18
N ALA A 311 -22.01 3.29 25.89
CA ALA A 311 -21.26 2.39 26.78
C ALA A 311 -21.14 2.94 28.20
N GLU A 312 -20.80 4.23 28.35
CA GLU A 312 -20.71 4.87 29.66
C GLU A 312 -22.06 4.85 30.39
N THR A 313 -23.14 5.15 29.68
CA THR A 313 -24.50 5.14 30.22
C THR A 313 -24.89 3.75 30.72
N GLU A 314 -24.67 2.72 29.90
CA GLU A 314 -24.99 1.34 30.23
C GLU A 314 -24.12 0.79 31.37
N TYR A 315 -22.83 1.14 31.42
CA TYR A 315 -21.99 0.77 32.58
C TYR A 315 -22.35 1.55 33.85
N LYS A 316 -22.79 2.81 33.75
CA LYS A 316 -23.33 3.56 34.90
C LYS A 316 -24.59 2.89 35.45
N GLU A 317 -25.46 2.44 34.57
CA GLU A 317 -26.66 1.70 34.97
C GLU A 317 -26.31 0.34 35.58
N THR A 318 -25.31 -0.34 35.03
CA THR A 318 -24.75 -1.58 35.60
C THR A 318 -24.31 -1.38 37.06
N ILE A 319 -23.53 -0.32 37.36
CA ILE A 319 -23.10 -0.06 38.75
C ILE A 319 -24.22 0.49 39.64
N ARG A 320 -25.27 1.11 39.07
CA ARG A 320 -26.46 1.53 39.81
C ARG A 320 -27.25 0.32 40.31
N LEU A 321 -27.41 -0.68 39.44
CA LEU A 321 -28.11 -1.93 39.74
C LEU A 321 -27.24 -2.91 40.55
N ASN A 322 -25.93 -2.95 40.30
CA ASN A 322 -24.95 -3.77 41.02
C ASN A 322 -23.68 -2.97 41.36
N SER A 323 -23.68 -2.36 42.54
CA SER A 323 -22.55 -1.54 43.04
C SER A 323 -21.26 -2.31 43.32
N GLN A 324 -21.23 -3.63 43.18
CA GLN A 324 -20.04 -4.46 43.40
C GLN A 324 -19.37 -4.92 42.09
N ASP A 325 -19.89 -4.51 40.93
CA ASP A 325 -19.31 -4.88 39.64
C ASP A 325 -17.97 -4.16 39.41
N THR A 326 -16.89 -4.85 39.74
CA THR A 326 -15.51 -4.38 39.56
C THR A 326 -15.15 -4.19 38.10
N ASN A 327 -15.74 -4.97 37.18
CA ASN A 327 -15.47 -4.85 35.75
C ASN A 327 -16.11 -3.57 35.20
N ALA A 328 -17.37 -3.28 35.55
CA ALA A 328 -18.04 -2.06 35.14
C ALA A 328 -17.29 -0.80 35.62
N TYR A 329 -16.78 -0.80 36.86
CA TYR A 329 -15.91 0.29 37.34
C TYR A 329 -14.59 0.41 36.56
N ARG A 330 -13.96 -0.71 36.21
CA ARG A 330 -12.74 -0.68 35.37
C ARG A 330 -13.02 -0.12 33.99
N GLN A 331 -14.11 -0.53 33.36
CA GLN A 331 -14.48 -0.07 32.02
C GLN A 331 -14.86 1.42 32.05
N LEU A 332 -15.59 1.89 33.07
CA LEU A 332 -15.85 3.32 33.28
C LEU A 332 -14.57 4.11 33.50
N ALA A 333 -13.58 3.54 34.21
CA ALA A 333 -12.28 4.20 34.35
C ALA A 333 -11.56 4.36 33.01
N GLU A 334 -11.52 3.32 32.17
CA GLU A 334 -10.95 3.42 30.82
C GLU A 334 -11.70 4.45 29.97
N ILE A 335 -13.04 4.47 30.03
CA ILE A 335 -13.85 5.48 29.34
C ILE A 335 -13.50 6.89 29.84
N SER A 336 -13.39 7.10 31.15
CA SER A 336 -12.99 8.39 31.71
C SER A 336 -11.58 8.79 31.31
N PHE A 337 -10.62 7.87 31.24
CA PHE A 337 -9.27 8.15 30.76
C PHE A 337 -9.24 8.49 29.27
N TYR A 338 -10.02 7.74 28.47
CA TYR A 338 -10.25 8.05 27.06
C TYR A 338 -10.76 9.49 26.94
N LYS A 339 -11.78 9.87 27.73
CA LYS A 339 -12.37 11.22 27.78
C LYS A 339 -11.46 12.32 28.37
N GLY A 340 -10.28 11.98 28.89
CA GLY A 340 -9.39 12.94 29.57
C GLY A 340 -9.84 13.33 30.99
N GLN A 341 -10.86 12.67 31.53
CA GLN A 341 -11.41 12.85 32.87
C GLN A 341 -10.63 12.02 33.90
N TYR A 342 -9.33 12.30 34.05
CA TYR A 342 -8.43 11.47 34.87
C TYR A 342 -8.85 11.38 36.34
N LYS A 343 -9.44 12.43 36.91
CA LYS A 343 -9.93 12.42 38.29
C LYS A 343 -11.07 11.41 38.47
N ASP A 344 -12.03 11.41 37.56
CA ASP A 344 -13.17 10.49 37.59
C ASP A 344 -12.72 9.05 37.33
N GLY A 345 -11.82 8.85 36.38
CA GLY A 345 -11.23 7.55 36.10
C GLY A 345 -10.46 6.97 37.29
N ILE A 346 -9.69 7.79 38.00
CA ILE A 346 -9.06 7.38 39.28
C ILE A 346 -10.14 7.02 40.31
N GLY A 347 -11.19 7.82 40.45
CA GLY A 347 -12.28 7.56 41.39
C GLY A 347 -12.99 6.22 41.11
N TYR A 348 -13.20 5.87 39.84
CA TYR A 348 -13.74 4.56 39.46
C TYR A 348 -12.75 3.41 39.76
N LEU A 349 -11.45 3.56 39.46
CA LEU A 349 -10.46 2.55 39.84
C LEU A 349 -10.37 2.37 41.37
N GLU A 350 -10.46 3.45 42.15
CA GLU A 350 -10.47 3.40 43.61
C GLU A 350 -11.71 2.68 44.14
N ARG A 351 -12.88 2.89 43.52
CA ARG A 351 -14.11 2.13 43.83
C ARG A 351 -13.96 0.65 43.47
N ALA A 352 -13.43 0.32 42.30
CA ALA A 352 -13.13 -1.06 41.91
C ALA A 352 -12.18 -1.73 42.91
N ALA A 353 -11.14 -1.01 43.33
CA ALA A 353 -10.10 -1.50 44.23
C ALA A 353 -10.59 -1.80 45.66
N LYS A 354 -11.76 -1.29 46.08
CA LYS A 354 -12.39 -1.63 47.37
C LYS A 354 -12.88 -3.08 47.43
N TYR A 355 -13.21 -3.66 46.27
CA TYR A 355 -13.78 -5.00 46.15
C TYR A 355 -12.76 -6.02 45.63
N LEU A 356 -11.48 -5.62 45.56
CA LEU A 356 -10.37 -6.41 45.06
C LEU A 356 -9.26 -6.52 46.12
N SER A 357 -8.42 -7.55 46.01
CA SER A 357 -7.32 -7.75 46.95
C SER A 357 -6.25 -6.66 46.79
N LYS A 358 -5.55 -6.26 47.87
CA LYS A 358 -4.55 -5.17 47.85
C LYS A 358 -3.35 -5.43 46.92
N GLU A 359 -3.18 -6.65 46.45
CA GLU A 359 -2.10 -7.09 45.55
C GLU A 359 -2.43 -6.89 44.06
N ASP A 360 -3.61 -6.34 43.74
CA ASP A 360 -4.05 -6.18 42.36
C ASP A 360 -3.32 -5.09 41.56
N VAL A 361 -3.10 -5.38 40.27
CA VAL A 361 -2.47 -4.51 39.23
C VAL A 361 -3.08 -3.10 39.21
N ILE A 362 -4.31 -2.94 39.68
CA ILE A 362 -5.06 -1.68 39.75
C ILE A 362 -4.36 -0.65 40.65
N TYR A 363 -3.80 -1.03 41.80
CA TYR A 363 -3.12 -0.07 42.69
C TYR A 363 -1.86 0.52 42.04
N LYS A 364 -1.11 -0.30 41.28
CA LYS A 364 0.02 0.16 40.47
C LYS A 364 -0.44 1.14 39.38
N LYS A 365 -1.56 0.84 38.70
CA LYS A 365 -2.15 1.74 37.70
C LYS A 365 -2.59 3.08 38.31
N ILE A 366 -3.28 3.06 39.45
CA ILE A 366 -3.67 4.28 40.19
C ILE A 366 -2.44 5.12 40.56
N ASN A 367 -1.41 4.50 41.13
CA ASN A 367 -0.19 5.20 41.56
C ASN A 367 0.57 5.82 40.37
N ASN A 368 0.68 5.11 39.25
CA ASN A 368 1.30 5.62 38.04
C ASN A 368 0.55 6.85 37.49
N ILE A 369 -0.79 6.80 37.44
CA ILE A 369 -1.60 7.91 36.94
C ILE A 369 -1.55 9.10 37.89
N LYS A 370 -1.56 8.89 39.22
CA LYS A 370 -1.38 9.96 40.21
C LYS A 370 0.00 10.62 40.11
N LEU A 371 1.05 9.83 39.94
CA LEU A 371 2.41 10.34 39.71
C LEU A 371 2.47 11.17 38.42
N TYR A 372 1.87 10.66 37.35
CA TYR A 372 1.73 11.37 36.09
C TYR A 372 1.01 12.72 36.26
N LEU A 373 -0.12 12.78 36.98
CA LEU A 373 -0.84 14.03 37.23
C LEU A 373 -0.02 15.03 38.05
N LYS A 374 0.76 14.53 39.03
CA LYS A 374 1.69 15.35 39.82
C LYS A 374 2.82 15.92 38.96
N LEU A 375 3.38 15.11 38.06
CA LEU A 375 4.41 15.54 37.12
C LEU A 375 3.84 16.52 36.07
N HIS A 376 2.61 16.29 35.61
CA HIS A 376 1.87 17.18 34.73
C HIS A 376 1.63 18.56 35.37
N GLN A 377 1.18 18.60 36.62
CA GLN A 377 0.98 19.86 37.35
C GLN A 377 2.31 20.62 37.55
N LYS A 378 3.37 19.91 37.96
CA LYS A 378 4.71 20.49 38.11
C LYS A 378 5.29 20.98 36.77
N GLY A 379 4.97 20.30 35.67
CA GLY A 379 5.32 20.72 34.31
C GLY A 379 4.65 22.05 33.93
N ARG A 380 3.34 22.19 34.20
CA ARG A 380 2.60 23.45 33.96
C ARG A 380 3.08 24.61 34.83
N GLU A 381 3.35 24.37 36.10
CA GLU A 381 3.83 25.39 37.06
C GLU A 381 5.21 25.96 36.69
N VAL A 382 6.09 25.14 36.12
CA VAL A 382 7.40 25.57 35.61
C VAL A 382 7.26 26.37 34.30
N TRP A 383 6.19 26.14 33.53
CA TRP A 383 6.02 26.65 32.17
C TRP A 383 5.31 27.99 32.06
N ASN A 384 4.40 28.32 32.98
CA ASN A 384 3.67 29.61 32.99
C ASN A 384 4.54 30.86 33.27
N LYS A 385 5.87 30.78 33.12
CA LYS A 385 6.81 31.88 33.38
C LYS A 385 7.33 32.62 32.14
N GLU A 386 7.00 32.21 30.90
CA GLU A 386 7.43 32.93 29.69
C GLU A 386 6.27 33.06 28.69
N GLY A 387 5.61 34.23 28.70
CA GLY A 387 4.37 34.49 27.97
C GLY A 387 4.59 35.06 26.56
N ILE A 388 3.86 34.53 25.58
CA ILE A 388 3.74 35.06 24.20
C ILE A 388 2.76 36.24 24.19
N LYS A 389 3.11 37.34 23.52
CA LYS A 389 2.19 38.46 23.23
C LYS A 389 1.56 38.28 21.84
N LYS A 390 0.23 38.35 21.77
CA LYS A 390 -0.58 38.16 20.55
C LYS A 390 -1.05 39.54 20.03
N TYR A 391 -0.96 39.79 18.71
CA TYR A 391 -1.58 40.93 18.01
C TYR A 391 -2.27 40.43 16.73
N ASP A 392 -3.33 41.12 16.29
CA ASP A 392 -4.48 40.52 15.59
C ASP A 392 -4.29 39.98 14.16
N GLU A 393 -3.12 40.08 13.49
CA GLU A 393 -2.97 39.49 12.14
C GLU A 393 -1.60 38.83 11.85
N MET A 394 -0.63 38.88 12.76
CA MET A 394 0.65 38.16 12.63
C MET A 394 1.13 37.64 13.99
N VAL A 395 1.46 36.36 14.07
CA VAL A 395 2.05 35.74 15.26
C VAL A 395 3.58 35.73 15.11
N PHE A 396 4.26 36.53 15.93
CA PHE A 396 5.71 36.50 16.01
C PHE A 396 6.14 35.37 16.96
N VAL A 397 7.08 34.54 16.51
CA VAL A 397 7.79 33.58 17.34
C VAL A 397 9.20 34.10 17.59
N ASP A 398 9.67 33.98 18.84
CA ASP A 398 11.06 34.27 19.18
C ASP A 398 12.01 33.36 18.39
N ARG A 399 13.30 33.68 18.37
CA ARG A 399 14.29 32.83 17.70
C ARG A 399 14.40 31.49 18.43
N PHE A 400 14.36 30.39 17.69
CA PHE A 400 14.46 29.03 18.21
C PHE A 400 15.28 28.14 17.27
N TYR A 401 15.70 27.00 17.79
CA TYR A 401 16.21 25.86 17.02
C TYR A 401 15.14 24.78 16.98
N ILE A 402 15.07 24.03 15.88
CA ILE A 402 14.19 22.86 15.75
C ILE A 402 14.95 21.73 15.05
N ASP A 403 14.64 20.50 15.43
CA ASP A 403 15.29 19.33 14.87
C ASP A 403 14.97 19.15 13.40
N LYS A 404 16.03 18.85 12.64
CA LYS A 404 15.99 18.69 11.18
C LYS A 404 15.12 17.51 10.73
N TYR A 405 15.03 16.47 11.57
CA TYR A 405 14.31 15.23 11.34
C TYR A 405 13.42 14.91 12.55
N GLU A 406 12.43 14.05 12.33
CA GLU A 406 11.66 13.38 13.38
C GLU A 406 12.58 12.57 14.31
N VAL A 407 12.17 12.40 15.58
CA VAL A 407 12.91 11.55 16.52
C VAL A 407 12.85 10.10 16.07
N THR A 408 14.01 9.46 15.90
CA THR A 408 14.07 8.08 15.37
C THR A 408 13.95 7.02 16.47
N ASN A 409 13.62 5.79 16.08
CA ASN A 409 13.60 4.64 16.99
C ASN A 409 14.93 4.46 17.73
N ALA A 410 16.08 4.59 17.04
CA ALA A 410 17.39 4.46 17.68
C ALA A 410 17.66 5.54 18.73
N GLN A 411 17.26 6.79 18.46
CA GLN A 411 17.39 7.88 19.41
C GLN A 411 16.50 7.66 20.64
N TYR A 412 15.24 7.28 20.42
CA TYR A 412 14.29 7.01 21.47
C TYR A 412 14.67 5.79 22.32
N LYS A 413 15.24 4.74 21.71
CA LYS A 413 15.76 3.56 22.40
C LYS A 413 16.85 3.92 23.42
N LYS A 414 17.79 4.81 23.04
CA LYS A 414 18.84 5.30 23.96
C LYS A 414 18.23 5.99 25.19
N PHE A 415 17.16 6.76 24.99
CA PHE A 415 16.42 7.39 26.08
C PHE A 415 15.77 6.35 27.01
N LEU A 416 15.11 5.33 26.45
CA LEU A 416 14.49 4.26 27.24
C LEU A 416 15.51 3.41 28.01
N ASP A 417 16.69 3.15 27.43
CA ASP A 417 17.76 2.39 28.09
C ASP A 417 18.30 3.10 29.33
N GLY A 418 18.30 4.43 29.34
CA GLY A 418 18.60 5.23 30.53
C GLY A 418 17.46 5.33 31.54
N ASN A 419 16.26 4.84 31.21
CA ASN A 419 15.03 5.04 31.97
C ASN A 419 14.16 3.77 32.00
N LEU A 420 14.69 2.69 32.60
CA LEU A 420 14.12 1.32 32.56
C LEU A 420 12.67 1.17 33.04
N ASN A 421 12.12 2.16 33.75
CA ASN A 421 10.75 2.13 34.29
C ASN A 421 9.71 2.78 33.37
N LEU A 422 10.12 3.32 32.21
CA LEU A 422 9.22 3.98 31.28
C LEU A 422 8.49 2.98 30.37
N PRO A 423 7.21 3.25 30.00
CA PRO A 423 6.47 2.38 29.10
C PRO A 423 7.09 2.37 27.70
N LEU A 424 7.21 1.16 27.14
CA LEU A 424 7.70 0.94 25.79
C LEU A 424 6.61 1.24 24.75
N PRO A 425 6.97 1.66 23.52
CA PRO A 425 6.03 1.67 22.41
C PRO A 425 5.38 0.29 22.24
N PRO A 426 4.04 0.17 22.16
CA PRO A 426 3.33 -1.12 22.19
C PRO A 426 3.74 -2.14 21.11
N HIS A 427 4.25 -1.67 19.98
CA HIS A 427 4.67 -2.52 18.86
C HIS A 427 6.11 -3.04 19.01
N TRP A 428 6.90 -2.50 19.94
CA TRP A 428 8.28 -2.97 20.18
C TRP A 428 8.26 -4.29 20.95
N LYS A 429 8.76 -5.35 20.31
CA LYS A 429 8.81 -6.68 20.92
C LYS A 429 10.02 -6.76 21.84
N LYS A 430 9.82 -7.15 23.10
CA LYS A 430 10.90 -7.28 24.11
C LYS A 430 11.76 -5.99 24.26
N GLY A 431 11.15 -4.82 24.07
CA GLY A 431 11.82 -3.53 24.22
C GLY A 431 12.72 -3.12 23.06
N VAL A 432 12.68 -3.83 21.92
CA VAL A 432 13.41 -3.45 20.70
C VAL A 432 12.43 -3.13 19.56
N TYR A 433 12.79 -2.14 18.75
CA TYR A 433 12.14 -1.87 17.46
C TYR A 433 12.52 -2.95 16.44
N ASP A 434 11.74 -3.05 15.36
CA ASP A 434 11.99 -4.02 14.29
C ASP A 434 13.36 -3.80 13.61
N GLU A 435 14.00 -4.89 13.19
CA GLU A 435 15.31 -4.84 12.54
C GLU A 435 15.29 -3.94 11.28
N GLY A 436 16.33 -3.10 11.13
CA GLY A 436 16.44 -2.13 10.04
C GLY A 436 15.51 -0.90 10.15
N LYS A 437 14.87 -0.68 11.32
CA LYS A 437 14.01 0.49 11.58
C LYS A 437 14.64 1.55 12.47
N ASP A 438 15.97 1.55 12.62
CA ASP A 438 16.71 2.47 13.50
C ASP A 438 16.55 3.95 13.13
N ASN A 439 16.47 4.25 11.83
CA ASN A 439 16.29 5.60 11.28
C ASN A 439 14.84 5.97 10.95
N TYR A 440 13.87 5.11 11.28
CA TYR A 440 12.44 5.42 11.14
C TYR A 440 11.97 6.25 12.33
N PRO A 441 10.97 7.12 12.15
CA PRO A 441 10.39 7.88 13.25
C PRO A 441 9.83 6.93 14.31
N VAL A 442 10.02 7.29 15.58
CA VAL A 442 9.35 6.60 16.67
C VAL A 442 7.87 6.97 16.68
N VAL A 443 7.01 5.95 16.77
CA VAL A 443 5.54 6.10 16.77
C VAL A 443 4.89 5.34 17.92
N ASN A 444 3.58 5.48 18.08
CA ASN A 444 2.84 5.03 19.26
C ASN A 444 3.38 5.63 20.57
N VAL A 445 3.80 6.89 20.52
CA VAL A 445 4.27 7.66 21.66
C VAL A 445 3.25 8.75 21.96
N ASP A 446 2.84 8.85 23.21
CA ASP A 446 1.93 9.92 23.65
C ASP A 446 2.69 11.22 23.89
N TRP A 447 1.96 12.33 24.05
CA TRP A 447 2.53 13.66 24.17
C TRP A 447 3.52 13.79 25.34
N TYR A 448 3.24 13.11 26.45
CA TYR A 448 4.05 13.20 27.67
C TYR A 448 5.38 12.50 27.50
N MET A 449 5.36 11.32 26.91
CA MET A 449 6.56 10.57 26.59
C MET A 449 7.44 11.32 25.59
N ALA A 450 6.83 11.97 24.60
CA ALA A 450 7.52 12.86 23.68
C ALA A 450 8.17 14.07 24.39
N ALA A 451 7.42 14.74 25.27
CA ALA A 451 7.94 15.86 26.06
C ALA A 451 9.07 15.44 27.02
N MET A 452 8.95 14.27 27.66
CA MET A 452 10.00 13.71 28.53
C MET A 452 11.28 13.41 27.76
N TYR A 453 11.16 12.82 26.56
CA TYR A 453 12.32 12.62 25.68
C TYR A 453 12.98 13.96 25.36
N CYS A 454 12.23 14.95 24.86
CA CYS A 454 12.83 16.24 24.48
C CYS A 454 13.52 16.91 25.68
N LYS A 455 12.91 16.84 26.87
CA LYS A 455 13.51 17.36 28.10
C LYS A 455 14.80 16.64 28.49
N SER A 456 14.87 15.32 28.30
CA SER A 456 16.06 14.52 28.63
C SER A 456 17.31 14.95 27.83
N ILE A 457 17.10 15.54 26.65
CA ILE A 457 18.16 16.06 25.78
C ILE A 457 18.24 17.60 25.82
N SER A 458 17.73 18.22 26.89
CA SER A 458 17.74 19.68 27.11
C SER A 458 17.04 20.47 25.98
N LYS A 459 15.96 19.90 25.46
CA LYS A 459 15.04 20.49 24.47
C LYS A 459 13.60 20.45 25.00
N ARG A 460 12.65 20.83 24.16
CA ARG A 460 11.19 20.77 24.39
C ARG A 460 10.46 20.38 23.11
N LEU A 461 9.16 20.13 23.18
CA LEU A 461 8.34 20.09 21.96
C LEU A 461 8.25 21.52 21.36
N PRO A 462 8.15 21.66 20.03
CA PRO A 462 7.88 22.95 19.41
C PRO A 462 6.47 23.42 19.76
N THR A 463 6.25 24.74 19.83
CA THR A 463 4.87 25.26 19.75
C THR A 463 4.34 25.05 18.33
N LYS A 464 3.02 25.09 18.14
CA LYS A 464 2.40 25.11 16.81
C LYS A 464 3.01 26.21 15.96
N GLU A 465 3.16 27.41 16.51
CA GLU A 465 3.62 28.58 15.78
C GLU A 465 5.08 28.42 15.31
N GLU A 466 5.93 27.83 16.15
CA GLU A 466 7.32 27.50 15.79
C GLU A 466 7.38 26.41 14.73
N TRP A 467 6.57 25.37 14.87
CA TRP A 467 6.47 24.29 13.90
C TRP A 467 5.98 24.83 12.54
N ASP A 468 4.99 25.72 12.55
CA ASP A 468 4.46 26.38 11.36
C ASP A 468 5.51 27.25 10.70
N LYS A 469 6.24 28.04 11.49
CA LYS A 469 7.32 28.87 10.97
C LYS A 469 8.38 27.99 10.31
N ALA A 470 8.76 26.90 10.97
CA ALA A 470 9.73 25.92 10.48
C ALA A 470 9.30 25.29 9.14
N ALA A 471 8.02 24.99 8.97
CA ALA A 471 7.47 24.37 7.78
C ALA A 471 7.21 25.35 6.63
N ARG A 472 6.63 26.53 6.91
CA ARG A 472 6.08 27.46 5.90
C ARG A 472 7.07 28.52 5.43
N GLY A 473 8.14 28.77 6.19
CA GLY A 473 9.07 29.86 5.92
C GLY A 473 8.49 31.27 6.13
N ASN A 474 9.08 32.27 5.48
CA ASN A 474 8.58 33.66 5.51
C ASN A 474 7.37 33.88 4.61
N GLU A 475 7.28 33.13 3.52
CA GLU A 475 6.22 33.25 2.50
C GLU A 475 4.90 32.61 2.91
N GLY A 476 4.88 31.88 4.05
CA GLY A 476 3.66 31.27 4.55
C GLY A 476 3.13 30.16 3.63
N PHE A 477 4.00 29.30 3.09
CA PHE A 477 3.60 28.26 2.15
C PHE A 477 2.55 27.27 2.69
N GLU A 478 1.75 26.73 1.79
CA GLU A 478 0.68 25.77 2.09
C GLU A 478 1.24 24.36 2.36
N TYR A 479 2.27 23.99 1.61
CA TYR A 479 3.14 22.84 1.78
C TYR A 479 4.58 23.32 2.04
N PRO A 480 5.48 22.51 2.60
CA PRO A 480 6.85 22.95 2.87
C PRO A 480 7.58 23.50 1.64
N TRP A 481 7.24 23.03 0.44
CA TRP A 481 7.84 23.43 -0.83
C TRP A 481 7.02 24.44 -1.66
N GLY A 482 5.84 24.89 -1.20
CA GLY A 482 5.04 25.87 -1.94
C GLY A 482 3.53 25.72 -1.79
N LYS A 483 2.78 26.16 -2.80
CA LYS A 483 1.31 26.18 -2.80
C LYS A 483 0.65 24.98 -3.46
N ILE A 484 1.40 24.23 -4.26
CA ILE A 484 0.89 23.12 -5.07
C ILE A 484 1.29 21.79 -4.44
N PHE A 485 0.32 20.91 -4.23
CA PHE A 485 0.55 19.56 -3.74
C PHE A 485 1.37 18.74 -4.74
N LYS A 486 2.29 17.92 -4.21
CA LYS A 486 3.20 17.07 -4.97
C LYS A 486 3.46 15.78 -4.20
N SER A 487 2.81 14.69 -4.59
CA SER A 487 2.84 13.42 -3.85
C SER A 487 4.23 12.77 -3.81
N GLU A 488 5.12 13.15 -4.72
CA GLU A 488 6.51 12.67 -4.78
C GLU A 488 7.44 13.32 -3.74
N LEU A 489 7.00 14.37 -3.05
CA LEU A 489 7.81 15.15 -2.12
C LEU A 489 7.57 14.83 -0.65
N LEU A 490 6.72 13.85 -0.36
CA LEU A 490 6.38 13.44 1.00
C LEU A 490 5.91 11.99 1.04
N ASN A 491 5.76 11.47 2.25
CA ASN A 491 5.03 10.23 2.49
C ASN A 491 3.59 10.56 2.91
N SER A 492 2.63 10.41 2.00
CA SER A 492 1.18 10.64 2.22
C SER A 492 0.34 9.49 1.66
N ASP A 493 -0.99 9.57 1.79
CA ASP A 493 -1.92 8.59 1.19
C ASP A 493 -1.73 8.50 -0.34
N GLU A 494 -1.61 9.64 -1.01
CA GLU A 494 -1.36 9.73 -2.46
C GLU A 494 0.02 9.25 -2.89
N ALA A 495 0.99 9.18 -1.97
CA ALA A 495 2.31 8.63 -2.25
C ALA A 495 2.28 7.08 -2.31
N GLY A 496 1.25 6.44 -1.76
CA GLY A 496 0.98 5.01 -1.91
C GLY A 496 1.93 4.07 -1.15
N PHE A 497 2.75 4.58 -0.23
CA PHE A 497 3.63 3.74 0.59
C PHE A 497 2.87 2.91 1.64
N GLU A 498 1.76 3.45 2.15
CA GLU A 498 0.90 2.87 3.20
C GLU A 498 1.65 2.48 4.51
N ARG A 499 2.86 3.01 4.70
CA ARG A 499 3.74 2.74 5.84
C ARG A 499 4.70 3.90 6.06
N LEU A 500 5.33 3.93 7.23
CA LEU A 500 6.41 4.86 7.54
C LEU A 500 7.58 4.69 6.56
N THR A 501 8.31 5.78 6.33
CA THR A 501 9.61 5.81 5.64
C THR A 501 10.70 6.24 6.63
N PRO A 502 11.99 5.96 6.35
CA PRO A 502 13.09 6.55 7.11
C PRO A 502 12.95 8.07 7.21
N ALA A 503 13.20 8.63 8.39
CA ALA A 503 13.17 10.07 8.58
C ALA A 503 14.16 10.73 7.61
N GLY A 504 13.69 11.74 6.86
CA GLY A 504 14.49 12.46 5.88
C GLY A 504 14.54 11.85 4.48
N SER A 505 13.62 10.95 4.13
CA SER A 505 13.61 10.28 2.82
C SER A 505 13.31 11.20 1.64
N PHE A 506 12.68 12.36 1.87
CA PHE A 506 12.22 13.27 0.81
C PHE A 506 13.05 14.55 0.75
N GLU A 507 14.21 14.48 0.08
CA GLU A 507 15.15 15.61 -0.05
C GLU A 507 14.50 16.85 -0.67
N ALA A 508 13.73 16.68 -1.75
CA ALA A 508 13.06 17.79 -2.43
C ALA A 508 11.81 18.30 -1.67
N GLY A 509 11.37 17.58 -0.62
CA GLY A 509 10.24 17.93 0.24
C GLY A 509 10.59 18.81 1.44
N LYS A 510 11.85 19.24 1.57
CA LYS A 510 12.29 20.11 2.66
C LYS A 510 11.50 21.42 2.73
N SER A 511 11.32 21.90 3.95
CA SER A 511 10.88 23.27 4.19
C SER A 511 11.90 24.32 3.71
N PRO A 512 11.54 25.61 3.64
CA PRO A 512 12.47 26.67 3.24
C PRO A 512 13.67 26.83 4.19
N TYR A 513 13.58 26.27 5.40
CA TYR A 513 14.67 26.23 6.37
C TYR A 513 15.43 24.89 6.38
N GLY A 514 15.17 24.02 5.42
CA GLY A 514 15.90 22.76 5.23
C GLY A 514 15.47 21.62 6.15
N ILE A 515 14.25 21.68 6.68
CA ILE A 515 13.70 20.73 7.65
C ILE A 515 12.85 19.69 6.90
N TYR A 516 13.05 18.41 7.22
CA TYR A 516 12.42 17.29 6.52
C TYR A 516 11.10 16.90 7.16
N ASP A 517 10.25 16.23 6.39
CA ASP A 517 9.03 15.59 6.86
C ASP A 517 8.08 16.57 7.58
N MET A 518 8.13 17.86 7.22
CA MET A 518 7.20 18.87 7.71
C MET A 518 5.82 18.76 7.04
N ALA A 519 5.62 17.73 6.21
CA ALA A 519 4.35 17.26 5.68
C ALA A 519 4.47 15.75 5.46
N GLY A 520 3.49 14.97 5.94
CA GLY A 520 3.49 13.52 5.81
C GLY A 520 4.38 12.77 6.82
N ASN A 521 4.67 11.50 6.51
CA ASN A 521 5.34 10.52 7.37
C ASN A 521 4.62 10.29 8.72
N VAL A 522 4.80 11.15 9.72
CA VAL A 522 4.02 11.12 10.98
C VAL A 522 3.43 12.48 11.35
N LYS A 523 2.24 12.44 11.96
CA LYS A 523 1.73 13.61 12.67
C LYS A 523 2.62 13.88 13.87
N GLU A 524 2.88 15.13 14.15
CA GLU A 524 3.82 15.49 15.21
C GLU A 524 3.18 16.22 16.37
N TRP A 525 3.49 15.75 17.58
CA TRP A 525 3.14 16.45 18.80
C TRP A 525 3.78 17.83 18.87
N THR A 526 2.97 18.84 19.15
CA THR A 526 3.41 20.18 19.56
C THR A 526 3.04 20.44 21.01
N ASP A 527 3.64 21.44 21.62
CA ASP A 527 3.31 21.86 22.99
C ASP A 527 2.01 22.68 23.06
N SER A 528 1.52 23.19 21.92
CA SER A 528 0.35 24.07 21.91
C SER A 528 -0.93 23.32 22.30
N GLU A 529 -1.70 23.94 23.19
CA GLU A 529 -3.06 23.50 23.52
C GLU A 529 -4.00 23.86 22.37
N TYR A 530 -5.00 23.01 22.14
CA TYR A 530 -6.11 23.31 21.27
C TYR A 530 -7.24 23.95 22.07
N GLU A 531 -7.54 25.20 21.75
CA GLU A 531 -8.69 25.92 22.27
C GLU A 531 -9.86 25.75 21.30
N LYS A 532 -10.93 25.11 21.77
CA LYS A 532 -12.17 24.95 21.00
C LYS A 532 -12.74 26.32 20.64
N LYS A 533 -13.05 26.54 19.36
CA LYS A 533 -13.73 27.79 18.95
C LYS A 533 -15.23 27.73 19.23
N VAL A 534 -15.82 28.89 19.49
CA VAL A 534 -17.28 29.03 19.66
C VAL A 534 -17.98 28.56 18.40
N GLY A 535 -18.92 27.62 18.52
CA GLY A 535 -19.69 27.08 17.41
C GLY A 535 -19.13 25.81 16.76
N GLU A 536 -17.94 25.33 17.15
CA GLU A 536 -17.46 24.01 16.71
C GLU A 536 -18.23 22.89 17.41
N ALA A 537 -18.41 21.76 16.71
CA ALA A 537 -19.03 20.55 17.24
C ALA A 537 -18.38 20.13 18.57
N GLU A 538 -19.12 19.43 19.42
CA GLU A 538 -18.53 18.88 20.64
C GLU A 538 -17.33 18.00 20.31
N LEU A 539 -16.22 18.25 21.01
CA LEU A 539 -15.03 17.45 20.82
C LEU A 539 -15.36 16.03 21.30
N PRO A 540 -14.88 14.98 20.62
CA PRO A 540 -15.26 13.59 20.90
C PRO A 540 -14.87 13.09 22.32
N PHE A 541 -14.23 13.93 23.14
CA PHE A 541 -13.81 13.63 24.50
C PHE A 541 -14.15 14.81 25.42
N HIS A 542 -15.14 14.64 26.30
CA HIS A 542 -15.57 15.68 27.22
C HIS A 542 -14.59 15.85 28.40
N GLY A 543 -14.01 17.05 28.57
CA GLY A 543 -13.35 17.45 29.83
C GLY A 543 -11.82 17.31 29.90
N GLY A 544 -11.13 17.02 28.79
CA GLY A 544 -9.66 16.99 28.69
C GLY A 544 -9.07 18.20 27.95
N SER A 545 -7.83 18.57 28.26
CA SER A 545 -7.04 19.48 27.41
C SER A 545 -6.54 18.71 26.19
N TYR A 546 -6.57 19.34 25.01
CA TYR A 546 -6.16 18.73 23.75
C TYR A 546 -4.84 19.34 23.29
N LYS A 547 -3.95 18.53 22.75
CA LYS A 547 -2.69 19.00 22.18
C LYS A 547 -2.77 19.04 20.66
N ILE A 548 -2.15 20.05 20.07
CA ILE A 548 -2.12 20.22 18.62
C ILE A 548 -1.10 19.25 18.01
N LEU A 549 -1.53 18.60 16.92
CA LEU A 549 -0.74 17.77 16.02
C LEU A 549 -0.57 18.50 14.68
N ARG A 550 0.62 18.40 14.08
CA ARG A 550 0.94 19.05 12.80
C ARG A 550 1.48 18.06 11.74
N GLY A 551 1.57 18.51 10.49
CA GLY A 551 2.23 17.80 9.38
C GLY A 551 1.41 16.74 8.64
N GLY A 552 0.44 16.11 9.30
CA GLY A 552 -0.21 14.93 8.72
C GLY A 552 0.74 13.72 8.72
N SER A 553 0.33 12.60 8.15
CA SER A 553 1.07 11.33 8.19
C SER A 553 1.02 10.61 6.84
N PHE A 554 1.66 9.45 6.75
CA PHE A 554 1.55 8.54 5.58
C PHE A 554 0.11 8.11 5.25
N ARG A 555 -0.86 8.33 6.14
CA ARG A 555 -2.30 8.06 5.92
C ARG A 555 -3.10 9.30 5.56
N SER A 556 -2.48 10.47 5.61
CA SER A 556 -3.15 11.75 5.37
C SER A 556 -3.16 12.04 3.88
N ASN A 557 -4.30 12.49 3.37
CA ASN A 557 -4.43 12.99 2.00
C ASN A 557 -3.82 14.38 1.81
N ALA A 558 -3.82 14.88 0.57
CA ALA A 558 -3.27 16.16 0.14
C ALA A 558 -3.79 17.35 0.94
N GLU A 559 -5.08 17.36 1.28
CA GLU A 559 -5.63 18.41 2.13
C GLU A 559 -5.08 18.27 3.55
N GLU A 560 -5.14 17.08 4.13
CA GLU A 560 -4.74 16.82 5.51
C GLU A 560 -3.26 17.02 5.84
N VAL A 561 -2.37 16.99 4.85
CA VAL A 561 -0.92 17.27 4.99
C VAL A 561 -0.56 18.74 4.78
N LYS A 562 -1.53 19.60 4.43
CA LYS A 562 -1.31 21.05 4.40
C LYS A 562 -0.76 21.52 5.74
N VAL A 563 0.27 22.33 5.68
CA VAL A 563 0.97 22.81 6.86
C VAL A 563 0.04 23.62 7.77
N ALA A 564 -0.97 24.31 7.22
CA ALA A 564 -1.96 25.05 8.01
C ALA A 564 -2.92 24.14 8.80
N ASN A 565 -3.12 22.89 8.39
CA ASN A 565 -4.18 22.05 8.95
C ASN A 565 -3.88 21.63 10.38
N ILE A 566 -4.74 22.09 11.28
CA ILE A 566 -4.65 21.82 12.71
C ILE A 566 -5.35 20.49 12.96
N LYS A 567 -4.58 19.51 13.43
CA LYS A 567 -5.11 18.31 14.04
C LYS A 567 -4.95 18.46 15.55
N TYR A 568 -5.77 17.76 16.31
CA TYR A 568 -5.66 17.76 17.76
C TYR A 568 -6.08 16.42 18.30
N SER A 569 -5.54 16.06 19.46
CA SER A 569 -5.89 14.80 20.13
C SER A 569 -5.66 14.94 21.63
N PRO A 570 -6.33 14.12 22.46
CA PRO A 570 -5.98 14.01 23.86
C PRO A 570 -4.49 13.67 23.99
N PRO A 571 -3.76 14.22 24.97
CA PRO A 571 -2.31 14.08 25.05
C PRO A 571 -1.86 12.65 25.40
N THR A 572 -2.79 11.74 25.68
CA THR A 572 -2.58 10.29 25.85
C THR A 572 -2.80 9.47 24.59
N TYR A 573 -3.31 10.09 23.52
CA TYR A 573 -3.48 9.45 22.23
C TYR A 573 -2.12 8.95 21.71
N ARG A 574 -2.14 7.80 21.06
CA ARG A 574 -0.98 7.16 20.45
C ARG A 574 -1.47 6.36 19.25
N ASP A 575 -0.74 6.43 18.15
CA ASP A 575 -1.06 5.68 16.94
C ASP A 575 0.24 5.39 16.18
N ILE A 576 0.18 4.50 15.20
CA ILE A 576 1.32 4.12 14.36
C ILE A 576 1.75 5.25 13.41
N ASP A 577 0.99 6.34 13.37
CA ASP A 577 1.21 7.49 12.49
C ASP A 577 1.37 8.81 13.27
N VAL A 578 1.65 8.72 14.58
CA VAL A 578 1.92 9.84 15.48
C VAL A 578 3.31 9.69 16.09
N GLY A 579 4.16 10.68 15.84
CA GLY A 579 5.49 10.83 16.43
C GLY A 579 5.74 12.27 16.86
N PHE A 580 6.99 12.72 16.83
CA PHE A 580 7.36 14.06 17.27
C PHE A 580 8.79 14.45 16.86
N ARG A 581 9.08 15.75 16.96
CA ARG A 581 10.43 16.32 16.93
C ARG A 581 10.62 17.32 18.07
N CYS A 582 11.86 17.69 18.35
CA CYS A 582 12.16 18.63 19.43
C CYS A 582 12.59 20.01 18.91
N ALA A 583 12.39 21.02 19.74
CA ALA A 583 12.84 22.40 19.57
C ALA A 583 13.59 22.89 20.81
N LYS A 584 14.35 23.97 20.67
CA LYS A 584 15.11 24.60 21.74
C LYS A 584 15.05 26.11 21.59
N SER A 585 14.64 26.82 22.63
CA SER A 585 14.69 28.29 22.67
C SER A 585 16.14 28.77 22.47
N LYS A 586 16.34 29.84 21.71
CA LYS A 586 17.67 30.46 21.60
C LYS A 586 17.98 31.15 22.92
N GLN A 587 19.16 30.86 23.50
CA GLN A 587 19.67 31.55 24.68
C GLN A 587 20.04 33.00 24.37
#